data_AF-A0A3B8NPT9-F1
#
_entry.id   AF-A0A3B8NPT9-F1
#
_cell.length_a   1.000
_cell.length_b   1.000
_cell.length_c   1.000
_cell.angle_alpha   90.00
_cell.angle_beta   90.00
_cell.angle_gamma   90.00
#
_symmetry.space_group_name_H-M   'P 1'
#
loop_
_entity.id
_entity.type
_entity.pdbx_description
1 polymer ?
#
loop_
_entity_poly.entity_id
_entity_poly.type
_entity_poly.pdbx_seq_one_letter_code
_entity_poly.pdbx_strand_id
1 'polypeptide(L)'
;FFADWGIFIAEGYIRDVGSSVPGLPQTLTLERFNPDAPLEITLPKGERLQEVFMPGATAVSLIQDQLRSGLPLGATSADSYLITEPDRTEPITGAGADSDATGPFVPAVLVRSVGQVGAEPPTSEPEPSEISDIIAFGDSDFLSNSSYNQGGGADLFLNSANFLVGDFSLVSIRPKVFAFREFNLDTNEYDFVRFSSWLFLPGLMGLMAALVWWVRR
;
A
#
# COMPACT_ATOMS: atom_id res chain seq x y z
N PHE A 1 -8.76 -12.20 20.44
CA PHE A 1 -9.15 -12.48 19.04
C PHE A 1 -7.95 -12.59 18.12
N PHE A 2 -7.30 -11.50 17.70
CA PHE A 2 -6.16 -11.60 16.74
C PHE A 2 -5.02 -12.49 17.25
N ALA A 3 -4.67 -12.37 18.53
CA ALA A 3 -3.67 -13.24 19.17
C ALA A 3 -4.07 -14.73 19.16
N ASP A 4 -5.37 -15.06 19.27
CA ASP A 4 -5.86 -16.44 19.22
C ASP A 4 -5.67 -17.04 17.81
N TRP A 5 -5.63 -16.18 16.79
CA TRP A 5 -5.30 -16.51 15.40
C TRP A 5 -3.84 -16.23 15.05
N GLY A 6 -2.99 -15.91 16.04
CA GLY A 6 -1.55 -15.75 15.84
C GLY A 6 -1.17 -14.53 15.00
N ILE A 7 -2.06 -13.55 14.91
CA ILE A 7 -1.87 -12.29 14.20
C ILE A 7 -1.50 -11.21 15.23
N PHE A 8 -0.40 -10.51 14.99
CA PHE A 8 0.11 -9.42 15.82
C PHE A 8 0.19 -8.14 15.00
N ILE A 9 -0.34 -7.07 15.57
CA ILE A 9 -0.30 -5.72 14.99
C ILE A 9 0.78 -4.96 15.75
N ALA A 10 1.72 -4.37 15.04
CA ALA A 10 2.81 -3.62 15.64
C ALA A 10 2.32 -2.27 16.20
N GLU A 11 3.01 -1.78 17.23
CA GLU A 11 2.77 -0.43 17.75
C GLU A 11 3.49 0.60 16.87
N GLY A 12 2.82 1.71 16.58
CA GLY A 12 3.34 2.77 15.70
C GLY A 12 2.79 2.70 14.28
N TYR A 13 3.45 3.41 13.36
CA TYR A 13 3.11 3.44 11.94
C TYR A 13 4.36 3.21 11.09
N ILE A 14 4.17 2.72 9.87
CA ILE A 14 5.24 2.48 8.91
C ILE A 14 5.49 3.74 8.10
N ARG A 15 6.74 4.20 8.09
CA ARG A 15 7.26 5.16 7.11
C ARG A 15 8.16 4.42 6.13
N ASP A 16 7.80 4.41 4.85
CA ASP A 16 8.66 3.92 3.77
C ASP A 16 9.25 5.12 3.02
N VAL A 17 10.58 5.27 3.03
CA VAL A 17 11.23 6.44 2.42
C VAL A 17 10.91 6.56 0.93
N GLY A 18 10.71 5.43 0.25
CA GLY A 18 10.42 5.39 -1.18
C GLY A 18 8.95 5.26 -1.56
N SER A 19 8.05 5.05 -0.59
CA SER A 19 6.62 4.77 -0.88
C SER A 19 5.64 5.52 0.01
N SER A 20 6.08 6.23 1.05
CA SER A 20 5.20 7.15 1.78
C SER A 20 4.94 8.42 0.96
N VAL A 21 3.74 8.99 1.11
CA VAL A 21 3.30 10.16 0.34
C VAL A 21 4.16 11.40 0.69
N PRO A 22 4.68 12.14 -0.30
CA PRO A 22 5.40 13.40 -0.06
C PRO A 22 4.55 14.40 0.73
N GLY A 23 5.10 14.94 1.82
CA GLY A 23 4.39 15.85 2.73
C GLY A 23 3.42 15.17 3.70
N LEU A 24 3.10 13.88 3.51
CA LEU A 24 2.30 13.04 4.40
C LEU A 24 3.05 11.73 4.70
N PRO A 25 4.18 11.77 5.43
CA PRO A 25 5.07 10.61 5.62
C PRO A 25 4.43 9.44 6.39
N GLN A 26 3.30 9.69 7.05
CA GLN A 26 2.49 8.68 7.75
C GLN A 26 1.57 7.89 6.82
N THR A 27 1.33 8.40 5.62
CA THR A 27 0.51 7.72 4.62
C THR A 27 1.40 6.86 3.75
N LEU A 28 1.28 5.54 3.91
CA LEU A 28 1.97 4.56 3.09
C LEU A 28 1.22 4.38 1.77
N THR A 29 1.94 4.37 0.64
CA THR A 29 1.39 3.98 -0.66
C THR A 29 1.80 2.55 -0.98
N LEU A 30 0.83 1.64 -1.07
CA LEU A 30 1.03 0.28 -1.55
C LEU A 30 0.81 0.19 -3.06
N GLU A 31 1.89 -0.03 -3.79
CA GLU A 31 1.89 -0.15 -5.25
C GLU A 31 2.39 -1.52 -5.71
N ARG A 32 3.21 -2.17 -4.87
CA ARG A 32 3.81 -3.48 -5.14
C ARG A 32 3.10 -4.55 -4.33
N PHE A 33 2.26 -5.28 -5.02
CA PHE A 33 1.59 -6.46 -4.49
C PHE A 33 2.42 -7.72 -4.72
N ASN A 34 2.28 -8.68 -3.82
CA ASN A 34 2.94 -9.96 -3.93
C ASN A 34 2.44 -10.73 -5.17
N PRO A 35 3.33 -11.20 -6.06
CA PRO A 35 2.93 -11.94 -7.26
C PRO A 35 2.27 -13.29 -6.95
N ASP A 36 2.54 -13.87 -5.77
CA ASP A 36 1.96 -15.14 -5.33
C ASP A 36 0.60 -14.96 -4.64
N ALA A 37 0.17 -13.70 -4.39
CA ALA A 37 -1.14 -13.42 -3.83
C ALA A 37 -2.26 -13.79 -4.82
N PRO A 38 -3.45 -14.19 -4.34
CA PRO A 38 -4.59 -14.49 -5.20
C PRO A 38 -4.87 -13.34 -6.16
N LEU A 39 -4.92 -13.65 -7.46
CA LEU A 39 -5.10 -12.66 -8.52
C LEU A 39 -6.47 -11.97 -8.42
N GLU A 40 -7.45 -12.62 -7.81
CA GLU A 40 -8.77 -12.06 -7.53
C GLU A 40 -8.67 -10.86 -6.59
N ILE A 41 -7.68 -10.86 -5.68
CA ILE A 41 -7.41 -9.77 -4.74
C ILE A 41 -6.63 -8.66 -5.43
N THR A 42 -5.51 -8.98 -6.08
CA THR A 42 -4.52 -7.98 -6.54
C THR A 42 -4.68 -7.55 -8.00
N LEU A 43 -5.39 -8.34 -8.80
CA LEU A 43 -5.58 -8.20 -10.25
C LEU A 43 -7.04 -8.52 -10.64
N PRO A 44 -8.05 -7.93 -9.98
CA PRO A 44 -9.45 -8.26 -10.26
C PRO A 44 -9.76 -8.01 -11.74
N LYS A 45 -10.24 -9.05 -12.44
CA LYS A 45 -10.64 -8.98 -13.86
C LYS A 45 -9.50 -8.60 -14.81
N GLY A 46 -8.26 -8.88 -14.41
CA GLY A 46 -7.07 -8.67 -15.24
C GLY A 46 -6.53 -7.23 -15.26
N GLU A 47 -7.12 -6.32 -14.47
CA GLU A 47 -6.56 -4.98 -14.25
C GLU A 47 -5.78 -4.97 -12.93
N ARG A 48 -4.58 -4.38 -12.93
CA ARG A 48 -3.79 -4.20 -11.70
C ARG A 48 -4.53 -3.25 -10.78
N LEU A 49 -4.54 -3.54 -9.48
CA LEU A 49 -4.98 -2.57 -8.48
C LEU A 49 -4.23 -1.24 -8.67
N GLN A 50 -4.98 -0.15 -8.53
CA GLN A 50 -4.41 1.18 -8.37
C GLN A 50 -3.65 1.25 -7.04
N GLU A 51 -2.82 2.27 -6.89
CA GLU A 51 -2.08 2.55 -5.66
C GLU A 51 -3.05 2.63 -4.47
N VAL A 52 -2.70 1.97 -3.36
CA VAL A 52 -3.53 1.94 -2.15
C VAL A 52 -2.88 2.81 -1.09
N PHE A 53 -3.54 3.91 -0.74
CA PHE A 53 -3.11 4.82 0.31
C PHE A 53 -3.58 4.31 1.67
N MET A 54 -2.66 4.14 2.61
CA MET A 54 -2.92 3.66 3.96
C MET A 54 -2.41 4.68 4.99
N PRO A 55 -3.26 5.64 5.42
CA PRO A 55 -2.91 6.62 6.45
C PRO A 55 -2.66 5.96 7.81
N GLY A 56 -1.42 6.01 8.31
CA GLY A 56 -1.09 5.43 9.61
C GLY A 56 -0.99 3.90 9.60
N ALA A 57 -0.76 3.28 8.43
CA ALA A 57 -0.59 1.84 8.33
C ALA A 57 0.52 1.33 9.25
N THR A 58 0.23 0.29 10.02
CA THR A 58 1.23 -0.42 10.84
C THR A 58 1.56 -1.80 10.29
N ALA A 59 2.61 -2.41 10.81
CA ALA A 59 3.04 -3.74 10.42
C ALA A 59 2.16 -4.82 11.04
N VAL A 60 1.73 -5.78 10.22
CA VAL A 60 1.07 -7.00 10.63
C VAL A 60 2.10 -8.13 10.56
N SER A 61 2.25 -8.86 11.66
CA SER A 61 3.15 -10.00 11.78
C SER A 61 2.37 -11.23 12.24
N LEU A 62 2.94 -12.40 11.99
CA LEU A 62 2.35 -13.69 12.34
C LEU A 62 3.29 -14.51 13.20
N ILE A 63 2.70 -15.31 14.09
CA ILE A 63 3.43 -16.41 14.73
C ILE A 63 3.82 -17.43 13.67
N GLN A 64 5.07 -17.89 13.73
CA GLN A 64 5.56 -18.96 12.87
C GLN A 64 5.30 -20.30 13.55
N ASP A 65 4.32 -21.05 13.06
CA ASP A 65 3.99 -22.40 13.52
C ASP A 65 3.56 -23.29 12.34
N GLN A 66 3.14 -24.54 12.64
CA GLN A 66 2.65 -25.50 11.62
C GLN A 66 1.14 -25.39 11.36
N LEU A 67 0.44 -24.52 12.10
CA LEU A 67 -1.02 -24.37 12.04
C LEU A 67 -1.44 -23.29 11.06
N ARG A 68 -0.55 -22.35 10.71
CA ARG A 68 -0.89 -21.23 9.84
C ARG A 68 0.24 -20.86 8.89
N SER A 69 -0.14 -20.32 7.75
CA SER A 69 0.76 -19.67 6.82
C SER A 69 0.29 -18.25 6.54
N GLY A 70 1.25 -17.32 6.50
CA GLY A 70 1.03 -15.93 6.13
C GLY A 70 1.53 -15.68 4.72
N LEU A 71 0.67 -15.11 3.88
CA LEU A 71 1.00 -14.65 2.54
C LEU A 71 0.83 -13.12 2.51
N PRO A 72 1.93 -12.34 2.52
CA PRO A 72 1.85 -10.89 2.39
C PRO A 72 1.09 -10.52 1.12
N LEU A 73 0.10 -9.64 1.21
CA LEU A 73 -0.58 -9.08 0.03
C LEU A 73 0.25 -7.93 -0.57
N GLY A 74 0.90 -7.16 0.29
CA GLY A 74 1.85 -6.11 -0.06
C GLY A 74 2.89 -5.96 1.04
N ALA A 75 4.06 -5.44 0.67
CA ALA A 75 5.15 -5.19 1.59
C ALA A 75 5.85 -3.87 1.25
N THR A 76 6.42 -3.23 2.26
CA THR A 76 7.25 -2.04 2.08
C THR A 76 8.62 -2.40 1.49
N SER A 77 9.36 -1.38 1.10
CA SER A 77 10.79 -1.49 0.80
C SER A 77 11.60 -1.89 2.05
N ALA A 78 12.88 -2.19 1.84
CA ALA A 78 13.84 -2.40 2.93
C ALA A 78 14.26 -1.09 3.61
N ASP A 79 14.03 0.06 2.97
CA ASP A 79 14.28 1.39 3.54
C ASP A 79 12.98 1.94 4.15
N SER A 80 12.41 1.14 5.05
CA SER A 80 11.22 1.49 5.81
C SER A 80 11.47 1.36 7.30
N TYR A 81 10.73 2.14 8.08
CA TYR A 81 10.92 2.29 9.52
C TYR A 81 9.57 2.20 10.21
N LEU A 82 9.52 1.51 11.34
CA LEU A 82 8.35 1.50 12.22
C LEU A 82 8.55 2.55 13.31
N ILE A 83 7.77 3.63 13.23
CA ILE A 83 7.86 4.79 14.11
C ILE A 83 6.77 4.68 15.18
N THR A 84 7.17 4.57 16.44
CA THR A 84 6.26 4.41 17.58
C THR A 84 5.64 5.71 18.07
N GLU A 85 6.29 6.85 17.86
CA GLU A 85 5.76 8.16 18.25
C GLU A 85 4.89 8.78 17.16
N PRO A 86 3.58 9.00 17.39
CA PRO A 86 2.66 9.47 16.34
C PRO A 86 3.00 10.85 15.76
N ASP A 87 3.64 11.74 16.53
CA ASP A 87 3.95 13.10 16.08
C ASP A 87 5.32 13.19 15.38
N ARG A 88 6.13 12.12 15.46
CA ARG A 88 7.46 12.10 14.86
C ARG A 88 7.33 11.59 13.44
N THR A 89 7.88 12.35 12.50
CA THR A 89 7.89 11.95 11.10
C THR A 89 9.19 11.28 10.72
N GLU A 90 10.34 11.84 11.13
CA GLU A 90 11.66 11.34 10.74
C GLU A 90 12.09 10.13 11.57
N PRO A 91 12.61 9.07 10.93
CA PRO A 91 13.07 7.88 11.63
C PRO A 91 14.35 8.15 12.43
N ILE A 92 14.47 7.52 13.60
CA ILE A 92 15.70 7.49 14.39
C ILE A 92 16.55 6.35 13.84
N THR A 93 17.54 6.70 13.01
CA THR A 93 18.44 5.72 12.39
C THR A 93 19.68 5.52 13.25
N GLY A 94 20.18 4.28 13.33
CA GLY A 94 21.36 3.94 14.11
C GLY A 94 21.38 2.49 14.62
N ALA A 95 22.35 2.19 15.48
CA ALA A 95 22.45 0.90 16.18
C ALA A 95 22.14 1.03 17.69
N GLY A 96 21.47 2.12 18.08
CA GLY A 96 21.12 2.40 19.47
C GLY A 96 19.86 1.66 19.90
N ALA A 97 19.61 1.59 21.20
CA ALA A 97 18.37 1.02 21.75
C ALA A 97 17.12 1.83 21.36
N ASP A 98 17.30 3.12 21.03
CA ASP A 98 16.24 4.05 20.62
C ASP A 98 16.07 4.11 19.09
N SER A 99 16.78 3.27 18.32
CA SER A 99 16.66 3.25 16.87
C SER A 99 15.37 2.54 16.43
N ASP A 100 14.69 3.11 15.44
CA ASP A 100 13.46 2.54 14.91
C ASP A 100 13.72 1.19 14.24
N ALA A 101 12.77 0.27 14.39
CA ALA A 101 12.83 -1.00 13.68
C ALA A 101 12.85 -0.74 12.18
N THR A 102 13.82 -1.34 11.48
CA THR A 102 13.96 -1.23 10.03
C THR A 102 13.30 -2.44 9.36
N GLY A 103 12.64 -2.19 8.22
CA GLY A 103 11.84 -3.16 7.49
C GLY A 103 12.63 -4.16 6.63
N PRO A 104 11.94 -4.92 5.76
CA PRO A 104 10.59 -4.64 5.26
C PRO A 104 9.45 -4.98 6.23
N PHE A 105 8.34 -4.27 6.10
CA PHE A 105 7.11 -4.47 6.87
C PHE A 105 5.94 -4.87 5.96
N VAL A 106 4.99 -5.61 6.53
CA VAL A 106 3.82 -6.13 5.82
C VAL A 106 2.57 -5.45 6.39
N PRO A 107 2.01 -4.44 5.73
CA PRO A 107 0.78 -3.77 6.19
C PRO A 107 -0.50 -4.55 5.82
N ALA A 108 -0.44 -5.53 4.92
CA ALA A 108 -1.60 -6.34 4.53
C ALA A 108 -1.20 -7.79 4.29
N VAL A 109 -1.91 -8.74 4.90
CA VAL A 109 -1.56 -10.16 4.86
C VAL A 109 -2.80 -11.05 4.76
N LEU A 110 -2.73 -12.07 3.91
CA LEU A 110 -3.65 -13.20 3.90
C LEU A 110 -3.08 -14.30 4.80
N VAL A 111 -3.88 -14.73 5.76
CA VAL A 111 -3.53 -15.73 6.75
C VAL A 111 -4.40 -16.94 6.49
N ARG A 112 -3.76 -18.07 6.22
CA ARG A 112 -4.44 -19.35 6.10
C ARG A 112 -4.16 -20.16 7.36
N SER A 113 -5.19 -20.45 8.14
CA SER A 113 -5.05 -21.13 9.42
C SER A 113 -5.92 -22.39 9.49
N VAL A 114 -5.39 -23.47 10.07
CA VAL A 114 -6.14 -24.71 10.33
C VAL A 114 -6.52 -24.87 11.79
N GLY A 115 -6.17 -23.91 12.65
CA GLY A 115 -6.48 -23.93 14.07
C GLY A 115 -6.12 -22.65 14.80
N GLN A 116 -6.58 -22.53 16.05
CA GLN A 116 -6.16 -21.45 16.95
C GLN A 116 -4.75 -21.72 17.51
N VAL A 117 -4.11 -20.69 18.05
CA VAL A 117 -2.83 -20.83 18.75
C VAL A 117 -2.96 -21.86 19.88
N GLY A 118 -2.05 -22.84 19.89
CA GLY A 118 -2.04 -23.94 20.87
C GLY A 118 -2.86 -25.17 20.48
N ALA A 119 -3.50 -25.18 19.31
CA ALA A 119 -4.10 -26.40 18.76
C ALA A 119 -3.02 -27.43 18.39
N GLU A 120 -3.42 -28.70 18.31
CA GLU A 120 -2.52 -29.78 17.91
C GLU A 120 -2.24 -29.69 16.40
N PRO A 121 -0.96 -29.75 15.97
CA PRO A 121 -0.62 -29.68 14.55
C PRO A 121 -1.30 -30.83 13.78
N PRO A 122 -1.80 -30.55 12.56
CA PRO A 122 -2.47 -31.56 11.77
C PRO A 122 -1.49 -32.71 11.44
N THR A 123 -1.94 -33.94 11.63
CA THR A 123 -1.14 -35.14 11.32
C THR A 123 -1.22 -35.56 9.85
N SER A 124 -2.13 -34.96 9.09
CA SER A 124 -2.39 -35.19 7.67
C SER A 124 -2.62 -33.86 6.96
N GLU A 125 -2.64 -33.87 5.62
CA GLU A 125 -2.99 -32.69 4.84
C GLU A 125 -4.43 -32.24 5.22
N PRO A 126 -4.62 -30.97 5.62
CA PRO A 126 -5.91 -30.47 6.09
C PRO A 126 -6.91 -30.33 4.93
N GLU A 127 -8.15 -30.75 5.17
CA GLU A 127 -9.22 -30.61 4.17
C GLU A 127 -9.60 -29.13 4.00
N PRO A 128 -10.07 -28.69 2.81
CA PRO A 128 -10.44 -27.28 2.59
C PRO A 128 -11.47 -26.73 3.58
N SER A 129 -12.33 -27.57 4.15
CA SER A 129 -13.31 -27.19 5.18
C SER A 129 -12.70 -26.90 6.55
N GLU A 130 -11.47 -27.35 6.79
CA GLU A 130 -10.72 -27.14 8.03
C GLU A 130 -9.86 -25.88 7.96
N ILE A 131 -9.75 -25.28 6.76
CA ILE A 131 -8.95 -24.09 6.50
C ILE A 131 -9.82 -22.84 6.70
N SER A 132 -9.32 -21.94 7.55
CA SER A 132 -9.86 -20.60 7.73
C SER A 132 -8.92 -19.57 7.09
N ASP A 133 -9.40 -18.90 6.05
CA ASP A 133 -8.70 -17.76 5.45
C ASP A 133 -9.11 -16.47 6.19
N ILE A 134 -8.13 -15.66 6.57
CA ILE A 134 -8.29 -14.39 7.29
C ILE A 134 -7.44 -13.35 6.57
N ILE A 135 -8.01 -12.21 6.20
CA ILE A 135 -7.22 -11.09 5.64
C ILE A 135 -7.15 -10.00 6.70
N ALA A 136 -5.93 -9.58 7.02
CA ALA A 136 -5.66 -8.53 8.00
C ALA A 136 -5.00 -7.33 7.31
N PHE A 137 -5.52 -6.14 7.61
CA PHE A 137 -4.98 -4.85 7.20
C PHE A 137 -4.50 -4.11 8.45
N GLY A 138 -3.30 -3.54 8.37
CA GLY A 138 -2.66 -2.74 9.42
C GLY A 138 -3.14 -1.29 9.44
N ASP A 139 -4.18 -0.96 8.68
CA ASP A 139 -4.78 0.37 8.65
C ASP A 139 -6.31 0.22 8.64
N SER A 140 -7.00 1.03 9.46
CA SER A 140 -8.45 1.17 9.44
C SER A 140 -8.93 2.32 8.55
N ASP A 141 -8.09 3.32 8.33
CA ASP A 141 -8.46 4.60 7.74
C ASP A 141 -8.32 4.61 6.21
N PHE A 142 -7.68 3.61 5.60
CA PHE A 142 -7.67 3.43 4.14
C PHE A 142 -9.07 3.28 3.53
N LEU A 143 -10.07 2.89 4.33
CA LEU A 143 -11.48 2.78 3.92
C LEU A 143 -12.35 3.95 4.38
N SER A 144 -11.76 4.96 5.02
CA SER A 144 -12.49 6.17 5.42
C SER A 144 -13.06 6.90 4.19
N ASN A 145 -14.15 7.67 4.37
CA ASN A 145 -14.75 8.44 3.27
C ASN A 145 -13.76 9.40 2.60
N SER A 146 -12.78 9.91 3.35
CA SER A 146 -11.70 10.73 2.82
C SER A 146 -10.81 9.93 1.87
N SER A 147 -10.44 8.70 2.22
CA SER A 147 -9.50 7.85 1.45
C SER A 147 -10.17 7.02 0.35
N TYR A 148 -11.49 6.78 0.45
CA TYR A 148 -12.24 5.87 -0.42
C TYR A 148 -12.09 6.15 -1.93
N ASN A 149 -11.97 7.42 -2.33
CA ASN A 149 -11.84 7.82 -3.73
C ASN A 149 -10.39 8.14 -4.16
N GLN A 150 -9.40 8.01 -3.27
CA GLN A 150 -8.02 8.43 -3.56
C GLN A 150 -7.19 7.36 -4.27
N GLY A 151 -7.66 6.12 -4.38
CA GLY A 151 -6.90 5.05 -5.02
C GLY A 151 -7.62 3.70 -5.03
N GLY A 152 -6.85 2.61 -5.03
CA GLY A 152 -7.35 1.23 -5.12
C GLY A 152 -7.82 0.61 -3.81
N GLY A 153 -7.88 1.38 -2.71
CA GLY A 153 -8.16 0.83 -1.36
C GLY A 153 -9.53 0.16 -1.24
N ALA A 154 -10.57 0.80 -1.81
CA ALA A 154 -11.91 0.23 -1.87
C ALA A 154 -11.94 -1.07 -2.69
N ASP A 155 -11.24 -1.10 -3.82
CA ASP A 155 -11.15 -2.29 -4.67
C ASP A 155 -10.42 -3.43 -3.94
N LEU A 156 -9.28 -3.15 -3.30
CA LEU A 156 -8.54 -4.14 -2.50
C LEU A 156 -9.45 -4.78 -1.44
N PHE A 157 -10.17 -3.97 -0.66
CA PHE A 157 -11.08 -4.47 0.36
C PHE A 157 -12.24 -5.29 -0.21
N LEU A 158 -12.90 -4.79 -1.27
CA LEU A 158 -14.01 -5.50 -1.89
C LEU A 158 -13.56 -6.83 -2.52
N ASN A 159 -12.37 -6.88 -3.09
CA ASN A 159 -11.82 -8.10 -3.64
C ASN A 159 -11.44 -9.10 -2.55
N SER A 160 -10.84 -8.63 -1.46
CA SER A 160 -10.56 -9.45 -0.27
C SER A 160 -11.84 -10.02 0.33
N ALA A 161 -12.90 -9.22 0.46
CA ALA A 161 -14.20 -9.69 0.95
C ALA A 161 -14.81 -10.75 0.01
N ASN A 162 -14.78 -10.49 -1.31
CA ASN A 162 -15.26 -11.45 -2.30
C ASN A 162 -14.48 -12.77 -2.26
N PHE A 163 -13.15 -12.70 -2.12
CA PHE A 163 -12.28 -13.87 -1.96
C PHE A 163 -12.68 -14.69 -0.72
N LEU A 164 -12.88 -14.03 0.43
CA LEU A 164 -13.22 -14.70 1.70
C LEU A 164 -14.62 -15.34 1.70
N VAL A 165 -15.59 -14.76 0.99
CA VAL A 165 -16.95 -15.32 0.89
C VAL A 165 -17.01 -16.52 -0.06
N GLY A 166 -15.97 -16.75 -0.87
CA GLY A 166 -15.98 -17.79 -1.90
C GLY A 166 -17.00 -17.52 -3.00
N ASP A 167 -17.45 -16.27 -3.17
CA ASP A 167 -18.42 -15.91 -4.20
C ASP A 167 -17.69 -15.81 -5.54
N PHE A 168 -17.69 -16.93 -6.26
CA PHE A 168 -17.21 -17.05 -7.63
C PHE A 168 -18.10 -16.21 -8.57
N SER A 169 -17.89 -14.89 -8.64
CA SER A 169 -18.52 -14.09 -9.68
C SER A 169 -17.74 -14.23 -11.00
N LEU A 170 -18.36 -14.88 -11.98
CA LEU A 170 -18.09 -14.62 -13.40
C LEU A 170 -17.95 -13.10 -13.58
N VAL A 171 -16.77 -12.64 -14.01
CA VAL A 171 -16.39 -11.27 -14.40
C VAL A 171 -17.58 -10.31 -14.50
N SER A 172 -18.03 -9.74 -13.38
CA SER A 172 -19.14 -8.79 -13.38
C SER A 172 -18.58 -7.38 -13.62
N ILE A 173 -18.84 -6.77 -14.77
CA ILE A 173 -18.32 -5.43 -15.07
C ILE A 173 -19.04 -4.43 -14.16
N ARG A 174 -18.32 -3.85 -13.18
CA ARG A 174 -18.83 -2.71 -12.41
C ARG A 174 -18.67 -1.45 -13.28
N PRO A 175 -19.65 -0.53 -13.33
CA PRO A 175 -19.47 0.73 -14.04
C PRO A 175 -18.28 1.49 -13.47
N LYS A 176 -17.32 1.84 -14.33
CA LYS A 176 -16.08 2.54 -13.99
C LYS A 176 -16.41 3.93 -13.46
N VAL A 177 -16.25 4.16 -12.15
CA VAL A 177 -16.19 5.52 -11.62
C VAL A 177 -14.82 6.08 -12.00
N PHE A 178 -14.82 7.24 -12.67
CA PHE A 178 -13.57 7.92 -13.00
C PHE A 178 -12.90 8.36 -11.69
N ALA A 179 -11.84 7.65 -11.29
CA ALA A 179 -11.00 8.08 -10.20
C ALA A 179 -10.30 9.38 -10.61
N PHE A 180 -10.50 10.43 -9.83
CA PHE A 180 -9.82 11.71 -10.02
C PHE A 180 -8.39 11.50 -9.54
N ARG A 181 -7.46 11.24 -10.47
CA ARG A 181 -6.05 11.07 -10.12
C ARG A 181 -5.46 12.43 -9.76
N GLU A 182 -5.39 12.71 -8.46
CA GLU A 182 -4.66 13.88 -7.97
C GLU A 182 -3.20 13.77 -8.42
N PHE A 183 -2.72 14.85 -9.02
CA PHE A 183 -1.39 14.93 -9.62
C PHE A 183 -0.38 15.19 -8.48
N ASN A 184 -0.02 14.14 -7.75
CA ASN A 184 1.01 14.17 -6.71
C ASN A 184 2.39 14.19 -7.38
N LEU A 185 2.90 15.38 -7.66
CA LEU A 185 4.28 15.59 -8.13
C LEU A 185 5.24 15.63 -6.95
N ASP A 186 6.42 15.04 -7.11
CA ASP A 186 7.55 15.24 -6.19
C ASP A 186 7.97 16.73 -6.18
N THR A 187 8.60 17.21 -5.10
CA THR A 187 8.92 18.65 -4.93
C THR A 187 9.78 19.18 -6.08
N ASN A 188 10.72 18.37 -6.58
CA ASN A 188 11.54 18.70 -7.75
C ASN A 188 10.74 18.73 -9.06
N GLU A 189 9.75 17.85 -9.22
CA GLU A 189 8.90 17.82 -10.40
C GLU A 189 7.93 19.01 -10.41
N TYR A 190 7.43 19.41 -9.24
CA TYR A 190 6.62 20.61 -9.08
C TYR A 190 7.40 21.87 -9.47
N ASP A 191 8.65 22.00 -9.02
CA ASP A 191 9.51 23.13 -9.37
C ASP A 191 9.89 23.13 -10.86
N PHE A 192 10.12 21.96 -11.46
CA PHE A 192 10.36 21.84 -12.90
C PHE A 192 9.13 22.26 -13.72
N VAL A 193 7.94 21.79 -13.37
CA VAL A 193 6.69 22.15 -14.06
C VAL A 193 6.37 23.63 -13.89
N ARG A 194 6.60 24.19 -12.70
CA ARG A 194 6.41 25.61 -12.42
C ARG A 194 7.39 26.49 -13.19
N PHE A 195 8.68 26.14 -13.16
CA PHE A 195 9.72 26.90 -13.85
C PHE A 195 9.58 26.82 -15.37
N SER A 196 9.28 25.63 -15.90
CA SER A 196 9.01 25.47 -17.34
C SER A 196 7.76 26.25 -17.75
N SER A 197 6.67 26.23 -16.98
CA SER A 197 5.47 27.00 -17.32
C SER A 197 5.73 28.52 -17.34
N TRP A 198 6.53 29.03 -16.40
CA TRP A 198 6.83 30.45 -16.33
C TRP A 198 7.86 30.89 -17.38
N LEU A 199 8.87 30.08 -17.70
CA LEU A 199 9.95 30.48 -18.61
C LEU A 199 9.69 30.08 -20.07
N PHE A 200 8.99 28.97 -20.33
CA PHE A 200 8.84 28.41 -21.67
C PHE A 200 8.03 29.33 -22.59
N LEU A 201 6.87 29.81 -22.14
CA LEU A 201 6.00 30.68 -22.94
C LEU A 201 6.66 32.05 -23.27
N PRO A 202 7.18 32.83 -22.29
CA PRO A 202 7.87 34.07 -22.60
C PRO A 202 9.21 33.85 -23.32
N GLY A 203 9.91 32.75 -23.05
CA GLY A 203 11.13 32.37 -23.76
C GLY A 203 10.88 32.10 -25.25
N LEU A 204 9.80 31.39 -25.58
CA LEU A 204 9.39 31.15 -26.96
C LEU A 204 9.01 32.46 -27.67
N MET A 205 8.28 33.37 -27.00
CA MET A 205 7.99 34.70 -27.53
C MET A 205 9.26 35.51 -27.79
N GLY A 206 10.21 35.49 -26.86
CA GLY A 206 11.50 36.16 -27.01
C GLY A 206 12.32 35.63 -28.19
N LEU A 207 12.37 34.30 -28.34
CA LEU A 207 13.04 33.64 -29.47
C LEU A 207 12.38 34.01 -30.81
N MET A 208 11.05 34.00 -30.87
CA MET A 208 10.31 34.41 -32.07
C MET A 208 10.58 35.87 -32.42
N ALA A 209 10.60 36.77 -31.43
CA ALA A 209 10.93 38.17 -31.63
C ALA A 209 12.37 38.37 -32.14
N ALA A 210 13.34 37.64 -31.57
CA ALA A 210 14.74 37.67 -32.01
C ALA A 210 14.92 37.12 -33.42
N LEU A 211 14.25 36.02 -33.77
CA LEU A 211 14.25 35.46 -35.12
C LEU A 211 13.66 36.44 -36.14
N VAL A 212 12.52 37.05 -35.83
CA VAL A 212 11.91 38.06 -36.71
C VAL A 212 12.83 39.27 -36.90
N TRP A 213 13.51 39.72 -35.85
CA TRP A 213 14.48 40.80 -35.94
C TRP A 213 15.69 40.42 -36.81
N TRP A 214 16.22 39.21 -36.65
CA TRP A 214 17.35 38.71 -37.43
C TRP A 214 17.02 38.55 -38.92
N VAL A 215 15.82 38.07 -39.25
CA VAL A 215 15.37 37.91 -40.66
C VAL A 215 15.06 39.27 -41.30
N ARG A 216 14.67 40.27 -40.51
CA ARG A 216 14.40 41.63 -41.00
C ARG A 216 15.64 42.51 -41.14
N ARG A 217 16.77 42.12 -40.55
CA ARG A 217 18.04 42.84 -40.64
C ARG A 217 18.86 42.34 -41.82
#